data_AF-A0A3M2GYA8-F1
#
_entry.id   AF-A0A3M2GYA8-F1
#
_cell.length_a   1.000
_cell.length_b   1.000
_cell.length_c   1.000
_cell.angle_alpha   90.00
_cell.angle_beta   90.00
_cell.angle_gamma   90.00
#
_symmetry.space_group_name_H-M   'P 1'
#
loop_
_entity.id
_entity.type
_entity.pdbx_description
1 polymer ?
#
loop_
_entity_poly.entity_id
_entity_poly.type
_entity_poly.pdbx_seq_one_letter_code
_entity_poly.pdbx_strand_id
1 'polypeptide(L)'
;MRRVIRLSLLPLLCAPLLAAGQPQPLNELSARGQLLCASALLYFNPAERAPDPRSLTAVYHHLHSLQIQVLQLGQPPELAAPLAAMQRSFATLDALPRRKRQAYPQLLAQLLSQQRALQQAAAGVVAPASVAVEAPTSVQLLGQQSLDLASLLLDYQIRHYPWPSGMPITFPQVSPQALDQVLEARFAQLRLLLPEHAAALAKIRSSYQFVRPLLQASETGGQGGAEFYLSRAVLDLDELAASLRQPAP
;
A
#
# COMPACT_ATOMS: atom_id res chain seq x y z
N MET A 1 6.27 71.16 10.70
CA MET A 1 7.45 70.33 11.03
C MET A 1 7.01 68.86 11.13
N ARG A 2 7.68 68.04 10.32
CA ARG A 2 7.83 66.57 10.21
C ARG A 2 6.81 65.60 10.86
N ARG A 3 6.12 64.88 9.97
CA ARG A 3 5.31 63.66 10.17
C ARG A 3 6.22 62.46 10.49
N VAL A 4 5.87 61.66 11.50
CA VAL A 4 6.52 60.37 11.78
C VAL A 4 5.75 59.28 11.04
N ILE A 5 6.35 58.73 9.99
CA ILE A 5 5.81 57.60 9.22
C ILE A 5 6.25 56.31 9.90
N ARG A 6 5.28 55.49 10.31
CA ARG A 6 5.48 54.15 10.84
C ARG A 6 5.89 53.22 9.69
N LEU A 7 7.13 52.73 9.72
CA LEU A 7 7.60 51.67 8.83
C LEU A 7 7.43 50.32 9.54
N SER A 8 6.32 49.66 9.23
CA SER A 8 6.04 48.28 9.58
C SER A 8 6.92 47.36 8.72
N LEU A 9 7.96 46.79 9.31
CA LEU A 9 8.79 45.76 8.69
C LEU A 9 8.04 44.41 8.75
N LEU A 10 7.50 44.01 7.61
CA LEU A 10 6.92 42.70 7.35
C LEU A 10 8.06 41.73 6.95
N PRO A 11 8.39 40.68 7.72
CA PRO A 11 9.21 39.62 7.18
C PRO A 11 8.30 38.67 6.40
N LEU A 12 8.44 38.70 5.07
CA LEU A 12 8.09 37.59 4.19
C LEU A 12 8.87 36.36 4.67
N LEU A 13 8.19 35.45 5.38
CA LEU A 13 8.65 34.08 5.55
C LEU A 13 7.90 33.22 4.55
N CYS A 14 8.62 32.83 3.50
CA CYS A 14 8.28 31.71 2.62
C CYS A 14 8.16 30.44 3.48
N ALA A 15 6.94 30.11 3.90
CA ALA A 15 6.63 28.72 4.19
C ALA A 15 6.69 27.96 2.86
N PRO A 16 7.31 26.77 2.78
CA PRO A 16 6.92 25.86 1.72
C PRO A 16 5.42 25.68 1.89
N LEU A 17 4.65 25.85 0.81
CA LEU A 17 3.32 25.28 0.73
C LEU A 17 3.48 23.80 1.08
N LEU A 18 3.24 23.47 2.35
CA LEU A 18 2.80 22.15 2.76
C LEU A 18 1.60 21.91 1.85
N ALA A 19 1.85 21.18 0.76
CA ALA A 19 0.79 20.68 -0.09
C ALA A 19 -0.21 20.07 0.88
N ALA A 20 -1.38 20.68 1.01
CA ALA A 20 -2.49 20.11 1.75
C ALA A 20 -2.59 18.66 1.27
N GLY A 21 -2.24 17.72 2.16
CA GLY A 21 -1.73 16.41 1.77
C GLY A 21 -2.75 15.69 0.90
N GLN A 22 -2.48 15.59 -0.39
CA GLN A 22 -3.31 14.79 -1.29
C GLN A 22 -3.32 13.35 -0.72
N PRO A 23 -4.49 12.72 -0.52
CA PRO A 23 -4.55 11.39 0.07
C PRO A 23 -3.93 10.30 -0.82
N GLN A 24 -3.67 10.62 -2.09
CA GLN A 24 -3.17 9.68 -3.09
C GLN A 24 -1.76 9.13 -2.79
N PRO A 25 -0.70 9.94 -2.59
CA PRO A 25 0.61 9.46 -2.16
C PRO A 25 0.58 8.55 -0.92
N LEU A 26 -0.39 8.77 -0.03
CA LEU A 26 -0.52 8.04 1.23
C LEU A 26 -1.24 6.70 1.05
N ASN A 27 -2.19 6.62 0.10
CA ASN A 27 -2.77 5.37 -0.37
C ASN A 27 -1.72 4.50 -1.08
N GLU A 28 -0.90 5.11 -1.94
CA GLU A 28 0.19 4.41 -2.64
C GLU A 28 1.20 3.83 -1.63
N LEU A 29 1.62 4.63 -0.65
CA LEU A 29 2.49 4.19 0.44
C LEU A 29 1.87 3.04 1.24
N SER A 30 0.57 3.13 1.57
CA SER A 30 -0.14 2.07 2.29
C SER A 30 -0.23 0.77 1.48
N ALA A 31 -0.57 0.87 0.19
CA ALA A 31 -0.64 -0.26 -0.72
C ALA A 31 0.72 -0.96 -0.86
N ARG A 32 1.81 -0.19 -1.02
CA ARG A 32 3.18 -0.72 -1.09
C ARG A 32 3.59 -1.45 0.20
N GLY A 33 3.19 -0.94 1.36
CA GLY A 33 3.38 -1.61 2.65
C GLY A 33 2.68 -2.96 2.70
N GLN A 34 1.44 -3.03 2.21
CA GLN A 34 0.68 -4.27 2.18
C GLN A 34 1.25 -5.29 1.18
N LEU A 35 1.65 -4.84 -0.03
CA LEU A 35 2.32 -5.70 -1.02
C LEU A 35 3.62 -6.28 -0.49
N LEU A 36 4.44 -5.47 0.20
CA LEU A 36 5.67 -5.94 0.86
C LEU A 36 5.36 -7.11 1.80
N CYS A 37 4.37 -6.94 2.68
CA CYS A 37 3.97 -7.97 3.64
C CYS A 37 3.41 -9.21 2.94
N ALA A 38 2.61 -9.03 1.88
CA ALA A 38 2.05 -10.13 1.11
C ALA A 38 3.16 -10.99 0.46
N SER A 39 4.12 -10.36 -0.22
CA SER A 39 5.25 -11.07 -0.83
C SER A 39 6.16 -11.70 0.24
N ALA A 40 6.31 -11.07 1.42
CA ALA A 40 7.09 -11.62 2.53
C ALA A 40 6.43 -12.86 3.15
N LEU A 41 5.11 -12.85 3.33
CA LEU A 41 4.34 -14.02 3.81
C LEU A 41 4.50 -15.20 2.85
N LEU A 42 4.45 -14.94 1.55
CA LEU A 42 4.62 -15.97 0.52
C LEU A 42 6.04 -16.55 0.52
N TYR A 43 7.07 -15.70 0.56
CA TYR A 43 8.46 -16.14 0.51
C TYR A 43 8.94 -16.81 1.81
N PHE A 44 8.62 -16.25 2.96
CA PHE A 44 9.01 -16.76 4.28
C PHE A 44 7.97 -17.72 4.87
N ASN A 45 7.33 -18.53 4.02
CA ASN A 45 6.42 -19.58 4.45
C ASN A 45 7.21 -20.80 4.98
N PRO A 46 7.06 -21.20 6.25
CA PRO A 46 7.80 -22.33 6.81
C PRO A 46 7.37 -23.68 6.22
N ALA A 47 6.19 -23.79 5.62
CA ALA A 47 5.76 -25.01 4.92
C ALA A 47 6.48 -25.18 3.57
N GLU A 48 6.90 -24.09 2.95
CA GLU A 48 7.52 -24.11 1.63
C GLU A 48 9.00 -24.51 1.70
N ARG A 49 9.37 -25.56 0.94
CA ARG A 49 10.76 -26.01 0.85
C ARG A 49 11.56 -25.18 -0.15
N ALA A 50 10.92 -24.77 -1.24
CA ALA A 50 11.51 -24.02 -2.34
C ALA A 50 10.54 -22.89 -2.79
N PRO A 51 10.42 -21.79 -2.03
CA PRO A 51 9.62 -20.64 -2.40
C PRO A 51 10.23 -19.94 -3.62
N ASP A 52 9.36 -19.27 -4.38
CA ASP A 52 9.73 -18.56 -5.59
C ASP A 52 10.63 -17.35 -5.26
N PRO A 53 11.86 -17.26 -5.82
CA PRO A 53 12.75 -16.10 -5.62
C PRO A 53 12.15 -14.78 -6.12
N ARG A 54 11.14 -14.80 -7.00
CA ARG A 54 10.43 -13.61 -7.43
C ARG A 54 9.73 -12.91 -6.27
N SER A 55 9.20 -13.64 -5.30
CA SER A 55 8.56 -13.05 -4.12
C SER A 55 9.57 -12.30 -3.26
N LEU A 56 10.79 -12.81 -3.07
CA LEU A 56 11.85 -12.06 -2.37
C LEU A 56 12.24 -10.79 -3.13
N THR A 57 12.35 -10.89 -4.46
CA THR A 57 12.62 -9.72 -5.33
C THR A 57 11.53 -8.66 -5.18
N ALA A 58 10.26 -9.07 -5.10
CA ALA A 58 9.14 -8.18 -4.85
C ALA A 58 9.23 -7.51 -3.47
N VAL A 59 9.59 -8.24 -2.41
CA VAL A 59 9.81 -7.65 -1.08
C VAL A 59 10.87 -6.53 -1.13
N TYR A 60 12.02 -6.79 -1.75
CA TYR A 60 13.07 -5.79 -1.93
C TYR A 60 12.59 -4.56 -2.69
N HIS A 61 11.88 -4.78 -3.82
CA HIS A 61 11.32 -3.71 -4.63
C HIS A 61 10.32 -2.84 -3.86
N HIS A 62 9.38 -3.45 -3.12
CA HIS A 62 8.40 -2.70 -2.35
C HIS A 62 9.05 -1.95 -1.18
N LEU A 63 10.04 -2.54 -0.51
CA LEU A 63 10.76 -1.87 0.58
C LEU A 63 11.54 -0.65 0.08
N HIS A 64 12.20 -0.79 -1.07
CA HIS A 64 12.91 0.33 -1.70
C HIS A 64 11.95 1.43 -2.18
N SER A 65 10.80 1.04 -2.76
CA SER A 65 9.75 1.99 -3.18
C SER A 65 9.24 2.81 -1.99
N LEU A 66 8.95 2.16 -0.86
CA LEU A 66 8.53 2.82 0.37
C LEU A 66 9.58 3.81 0.88
N GLN A 67 10.86 3.43 0.83
CA GLN A 67 11.94 4.32 1.22
C GLN A 67 11.99 5.59 0.37
N ILE A 68 11.86 5.45 -0.96
CA ILE A 68 11.82 6.59 -1.88
C ILE A 68 10.59 7.46 -1.58
N GLN A 69 9.41 6.87 -1.40
CA GLN A 69 8.17 7.60 -1.13
C GLN A 69 8.24 8.38 0.20
N VAL A 70 8.71 7.75 1.28
CA VAL A 70 8.89 8.43 2.57
C VAL A 70 9.92 9.55 2.46
N LEU A 71 10.99 9.36 1.68
CA LEU A 71 11.98 10.39 1.39
C LEU A 71 11.35 11.58 0.66
N GLN A 72 10.54 11.32 -0.38
CA GLN A 72 9.83 12.35 -1.15
C GLN A 72 8.82 13.13 -0.31
N LEU A 73 8.25 12.50 0.73
CA LEU A 73 7.37 13.16 1.70
C LEU A 73 8.13 13.98 2.76
N GLY A 74 9.46 14.11 2.65
CA GLY A 74 10.29 14.87 3.59
C GLY A 74 10.70 14.11 4.84
N GLN A 75 10.55 12.78 4.85
CA GLN A 75 10.90 11.89 5.97
C GLN A 75 10.24 12.28 7.30
N PRO A 76 8.91 12.46 7.35
CA PRO A 76 8.23 12.76 8.61
C PRO A 76 8.50 11.63 9.63
N PRO A 77 8.86 11.95 10.88
CA PRO A 77 9.22 10.94 11.90
C PRO A 77 8.17 9.85 12.08
N GLU A 78 6.89 10.22 11.99
CA GLU A 78 5.72 9.33 12.07
C GLU A 78 5.73 8.23 11.01
N LEU A 79 6.24 8.49 9.80
CA LEU A 79 6.38 7.50 8.72
C LEU A 79 7.76 6.84 8.72
N ALA A 80 8.80 7.60 9.05
CA ALA A 80 10.17 7.10 9.04
C ALA A 80 10.42 6.02 10.11
N ALA A 81 9.84 6.17 11.30
CA ALA A 81 10.00 5.22 12.40
C ALA A 81 9.46 3.81 12.08
N PRO A 82 8.18 3.64 11.66
CA PRO A 82 7.68 2.32 11.30
C PRO A 82 8.38 1.75 10.05
N LEU A 83 8.76 2.58 9.07
CA LEU A 83 9.55 2.11 7.93
C LEU A 83 10.91 1.54 8.36
N ALA A 84 11.65 2.24 9.24
CA ALA A 84 12.93 1.76 9.77
C ALA A 84 12.75 0.48 10.60
N ALA A 85 11.63 0.31 11.29
CA ALA A 85 11.29 -0.94 11.97
C ALA A 85 11.01 -2.08 10.98
N MET A 86 10.25 -1.82 9.91
CA MET A 86 10.02 -2.79 8.82
C MET A 86 11.34 -3.24 8.18
N GLN A 87 12.25 -2.30 7.88
CA GLN A 87 13.58 -2.60 7.33
C GLN A 87 14.37 -3.55 8.24
N ARG A 88 14.41 -3.28 9.56
CA ARG A 88 15.11 -4.14 10.52
C ARG A 88 14.48 -5.53 10.64
N SER A 89 13.14 -5.62 10.69
CA SER A 89 12.43 -6.90 10.72
C SER A 89 12.71 -7.71 9.45
N PHE A 90 12.69 -7.09 8.27
CA PHE A 90 13.01 -7.76 7.02
C PHE A 90 14.48 -8.19 6.93
N ALA A 91 15.43 -7.34 7.32
CA ALA A 91 16.85 -7.74 7.35
C ALA A 91 17.08 -8.95 8.27
N THR A 92 16.36 -9.01 9.39
CA THR A 92 16.40 -10.16 10.30
C THR A 92 15.81 -11.42 9.65
N LEU A 93 14.69 -11.29 8.94
CA LEU A 93 14.07 -12.40 8.17
C LEU A 93 15.02 -12.94 7.10
N ASP A 94 15.60 -12.06 6.30
CA ASP A 94 16.45 -12.43 5.15
C ASP A 94 17.78 -13.05 5.58
N ALA A 95 18.37 -12.57 6.68
CA ALA A 95 19.56 -13.15 7.27
C ALA A 95 19.30 -14.52 7.95
N LEU A 96 18.04 -14.87 8.23
CA LEU A 96 17.71 -16.07 8.97
C LEU A 96 17.73 -17.31 8.07
N PRO A 97 18.65 -18.28 8.31
CA PRO A 97 18.74 -19.46 7.47
C PRO A 97 17.47 -20.32 7.63
N ARG A 98 17.02 -20.95 6.54
CA ARG A 98 15.77 -21.72 6.51
C ARG A 98 15.64 -22.85 7.53
N ARG A 99 16.76 -23.40 8.00
CA ARG A 99 16.76 -24.35 9.13
C ARG A 99 16.15 -23.77 10.42
N LYS A 100 16.08 -22.44 10.54
CA LYS A 100 15.45 -21.69 11.63
C LYS A 100 14.06 -21.13 11.26
N ARG A 101 13.41 -21.65 10.20
CA ARG A 101 12.09 -21.21 9.70
C ARG A 101 10.97 -21.17 10.75
N GLN A 102 11.11 -21.88 11.87
CA GLN A 102 10.20 -21.80 13.01
C GLN A 102 10.08 -20.38 13.61
N ALA A 103 11.06 -19.50 13.39
CA ALA A 103 11.01 -18.11 13.84
C ALA A 103 10.37 -17.14 12.82
N TYR A 104 10.11 -17.57 11.57
CA TYR A 104 9.49 -16.71 10.56
C TYR A 104 8.14 -16.13 10.99
N PRO A 105 7.19 -16.89 11.58
CA PRO A 105 5.90 -16.34 11.98
C PRO A 105 6.01 -15.15 12.92
N GLN A 106 6.92 -15.20 13.91
CA GLN A 106 7.07 -14.11 14.87
C GLN A 106 7.60 -12.84 14.20
N LEU A 107 8.59 -12.97 13.33
CA LEU A 107 9.17 -11.84 12.60
C LEU A 107 8.20 -11.25 11.57
N LEU A 108 7.40 -12.09 10.90
CA LEU A 108 6.34 -11.66 9.99
C LEU A 108 5.20 -10.95 10.73
N ALA A 109 4.82 -11.43 11.92
CA ALA A 109 3.84 -10.74 12.76
C ALA A 109 4.34 -9.34 13.18
N GLN A 110 5.63 -9.20 13.49
CA GLN A 110 6.25 -7.90 13.74
C GLN A 110 6.21 -7.01 12.49
N LEU A 111 6.59 -7.54 11.32
CA LEU A 111 6.55 -6.81 10.06
C LEU A 111 5.13 -6.29 9.74
N LEU A 112 4.11 -7.14 9.91
CA LEU A 112 2.70 -6.78 9.76
C LEU A 112 2.22 -5.73 10.77
N SER A 113 2.75 -5.76 11.99
CA SER A 113 2.46 -4.73 13.00
C SER A 113 3.05 -3.38 12.59
N GLN A 114 4.28 -3.36 12.06
CA GLN A 114 4.93 -2.13 11.61
C GLN A 114 4.29 -1.56 10.33
N GLN A 115 3.86 -2.42 9.40
CA GLN A 115 3.06 -2.00 8.25
C GLN A 115 1.76 -1.32 8.68
N ARG A 116 1.07 -1.84 9.70
CA ARG A 116 -0.14 -1.21 10.25
C ARG A 116 0.16 0.14 10.90
N ALA A 117 1.26 0.24 11.66
CA ALA A 117 1.69 1.51 12.24
C ALA A 117 1.99 2.55 11.14
N LEU A 118 2.66 2.15 10.06
CA LEU A 118 2.91 3.00 8.90
C LEU A 118 1.61 3.48 8.25
N GLN A 119 0.64 2.59 8.06
CA GLN A 119 -0.67 2.94 7.48
C GLN A 119 -1.46 3.89 8.38
N GLN A 120 -1.44 3.69 9.70
CA GLN A 120 -2.08 4.59 10.67
C GLN A 120 -1.44 5.97 10.67
N ALA A 121 -0.10 6.03 10.64
CA ALA A 121 0.63 7.28 10.52
C ALA A 121 0.30 8.00 9.21
N ALA A 122 0.21 7.28 8.08
CA ALA A 122 -0.19 7.84 6.80
C ALA A 122 -1.61 8.42 6.84
N ALA A 123 -2.56 7.73 7.47
CA ALA A 123 -3.92 8.25 7.66
C ALA A 123 -3.96 9.48 8.59
N GLY A 124 -3.13 9.51 9.63
CA GLY A 124 -3.00 10.64 10.56
C GLY A 124 -2.46 11.92 9.89
N VAL A 125 -1.61 11.78 8.87
CA VAL A 125 -1.08 12.92 8.07
C VAL A 125 -2.18 13.60 7.24
N VAL A 126 -3.23 12.88 6.84
CA VAL A 126 -4.38 13.43 6.08
C VAL A 126 -5.37 14.17 6.99
N ALA A 127 -5.46 13.80 8.27
CA ALA A 127 -6.46 14.29 9.20
C ALA A 127 -5.94 15.48 10.03
N PRO A 128 -5.72 16.67 9.42
CA PRO A 128 -6.70 17.74 9.65
C PRO A 128 -6.74 18.78 8.50
N ALA A 129 -7.62 18.60 7.53
CA ALA A 129 -8.11 19.69 6.67
C ALA A 129 -9.60 19.47 6.39
N SER A 130 -10.45 19.79 7.37
CA SER A 130 -11.89 19.89 7.15
C SER A 130 -12.20 21.06 6.23
N VAL A 131 -12.31 20.87 4.92
CA VAL A 131 -13.04 21.78 4.02
C VAL A 131 -13.57 21.01 2.80
N ALA A 132 -14.89 21.07 2.59
CA ALA A 132 -15.68 20.62 1.44
C ALA A 132 -15.71 19.11 1.12
N VAL A 133 -16.91 18.53 1.15
CA VAL A 133 -17.23 17.21 0.57
C VAL A 133 -17.24 17.37 -0.95
N GLU A 134 -16.07 17.52 -1.56
CA GLU A 134 -15.94 17.39 -3.01
C GLU A 134 -16.00 15.91 -3.38
N ALA A 135 -16.63 15.61 -4.53
CA ALA A 135 -16.61 14.26 -5.07
C ALA A 135 -15.15 13.81 -5.31
N PRO A 136 -14.80 12.56 -4.99
CA PRO A 136 -13.43 12.09 -5.13
C PRO A 136 -12.98 12.19 -6.59
N THR A 137 -11.78 12.74 -6.80
CA THR A 137 -11.15 12.83 -8.12
C THR A 137 -10.83 11.43 -8.67
N SER A 138 -10.69 11.32 -9.99
CA SER A 138 -10.28 10.06 -10.64
C SER A 138 -8.96 9.52 -10.08
N VAL A 139 -8.00 10.40 -9.77
CA VAL A 139 -6.73 10.04 -9.13
C VAL A 139 -6.97 9.41 -7.76
N GLN A 140 -7.78 10.04 -6.90
CA GLN A 140 -8.12 9.49 -5.58
C GLN A 140 -8.82 8.12 -5.68
N LEU A 141 -9.72 7.95 -6.65
CA LEU A 141 -10.40 6.67 -6.89
C LEU A 141 -9.41 5.58 -7.34
N LEU A 142 -8.42 5.90 -8.17
CA LEU A 142 -7.35 4.97 -8.56
C LEU A 142 -6.52 4.54 -7.35
N GLY A 143 -6.13 5.47 -6.47
CA GLY A 143 -5.38 5.11 -5.27
C GLY A 143 -6.18 4.27 -4.28
N GLN A 144 -7.48 4.56 -4.14
CA GLN A 144 -8.33 3.71 -3.32
C GLN A 144 -8.50 2.31 -3.93
N GLN A 145 -8.62 2.20 -5.25
CA GLN A 145 -8.64 0.91 -5.95
C GLN A 145 -7.35 0.11 -5.71
N SER A 146 -6.21 0.78 -5.82
CA SER A 146 -4.88 0.21 -5.56
C SER A 146 -4.77 -0.32 -4.12
N LEU A 147 -5.14 0.50 -3.13
CA LEU A 147 -5.14 0.11 -1.72
C LEU A 147 -6.08 -1.06 -1.41
N ASP A 148 -7.28 -1.09 -2.00
CA ASP A 148 -8.24 -2.16 -1.76
C ASP A 148 -7.76 -3.50 -2.37
N LEU A 149 -7.13 -3.47 -3.55
CA LEU A 149 -6.52 -4.66 -4.15
C LEU A 149 -5.33 -5.17 -3.33
N ALA A 150 -4.47 -4.28 -2.85
CA ALA A 150 -3.36 -4.64 -1.97
C ALA A 150 -3.87 -5.23 -0.64
N SER A 151 -4.97 -4.70 -0.10
CA SER A 151 -5.60 -5.18 1.13
C SER A 151 -6.17 -6.57 0.94
N LEU A 152 -6.82 -6.82 -0.20
CA LEU A 152 -7.35 -8.14 -0.55
C LEU A 152 -6.25 -9.18 -0.75
N LEU A 153 -5.13 -8.81 -1.39
CA LEU A 153 -3.97 -9.69 -1.51
C LEU A 153 -3.37 -10.02 -0.14
N LEU A 154 -3.18 -9.02 0.71
CA LEU A 154 -2.60 -9.21 2.04
C LEU A 154 -3.49 -10.12 2.90
N ASP A 155 -4.79 -9.88 2.91
CA ASP A 155 -5.78 -10.73 3.59
C ASP A 155 -5.71 -12.17 3.08
N TYR A 156 -5.68 -12.36 1.77
CA TYR A 156 -5.51 -13.69 1.16
C TYR A 156 -4.23 -14.38 1.67
N GLN A 157 -3.09 -13.70 1.66
CA GLN A 157 -1.83 -14.29 2.14
C GLN A 157 -1.84 -14.60 3.63
N ILE A 158 -2.47 -13.73 4.45
CA ILE A 158 -2.61 -13.94 5.89
C ILE A 158 -3.42 -15.21 6.18
N ARG A 159 -4.54 -15.41 5.48
CA ARG A 159 -5.41 -16.60 5.68
C ARG A 159 -4.73 -17.91 5.28
N HIS A 160 -3.83 -17.87 4.30
CA HIS A 160 -3.15 -19.05 3.79
C HIS A 160 -1.80 -19.31 4.46
N TYR A 161 -1.30 -18.39 5.28
CA TYR A 161 -0.05 -18.56 5.99
C TYR A 161 -0.21 -19.50 7.21
N PRO A 162 0.69 -20.46 7.43
CA PRO A 162 0.58 -21.46 8.50
C PRO A 162 1.00 -20.87 9.86
N TRP A 163 0.13 -20.07 10.46
CA TRP A 163 0.37 -19.48 11.78
C TRP A 163 0.42 -20.54 12.90
N PRO A 164 1.38 -20.46 13.84
CA PRO A 164 1.38 -21.30 15.03
C PRO A 164 0.13 -21.08 15.89
N SER A 165 -0.44 -22.16 16.43
CA SER A 165 -1.59 -22.09 17.32
C SER A 165 -1.31 -21.22 18.56
N GLY A 166 -2.26 -20.38 18.94
CA GLY A 166 -2.14 -19.51 20.11
C GLY A 166 -1.30 -18.24 19.90
N MET A 167 -0.79 -17.99 18.68
CA MET A 167 -0.14 -16.72 18.38
C MET A 167 -1.20 -15.59 18.37
N PRO A 168 -1.07 -14.55 19.21
CA PRO A 168 -2.05 -13.48 19.30
C PRO A 168 -1.86 -12.53 18.12
N ILE A 169 -2.35 -12.91 16.95
CA ILE A 169 -2.39 -12.00 15.80
C ILE A 169 -3.82 -11.61 15.52
N THR A 170 -4.13 -10.36 15.85
CA THR A 170 -5.36 -9.72 15.40
C THR A 170 -5.12 -9.16 14.01
N PHE A 171 -5.77 -9.75 13.02
CA PHE A 171 -5.84 -9.23 11.67
C PHE A 171 -7.16 -8.49 11.49
N PRO A 172 -7.18 -7.33 10.81
CA PRO A 172 -8.44 -6.75 10.36
C PRO A 172 -9.12 -7.78 9.47
N GLN A 173 -10.27 -8.30 9.92
CA GLN A 173 -11.08 -9.17 9.08
C GLN A 173 -11.74 -8.29 8.05
N VAL A 174 -11.19 -8.28 6.85
CA VAL A 174 -11.82 -7.60 5.73
C VAL A 174 -12.80 -8.59 5.11
N SER A 175 -14.07 -8.22 4.95
CA SER A 175 -15.02 -9.07 4.23
C SER A 175 -14.61 -9.10 2.74
N PRO A 176 -14.14 -10.24 2.21
CA PRO A 176 -13.70 -10.31 0.82
C PRO A 176 -14.86 -10.06 -0.13
N GLN A 177 -16.09 -10.48 0.23
CA GLN A 177 -17.28 -10.20 -0.56
C GLN A 177 -17.63 -8.70 -0.59
N ALA A 178 -17.50 -7.99 0.54
CA ALA A 178 -17.77 -6.56 0.57
C ALA A 178 -16.74 -5.78 -0.26
N LEU A 179 -15.44 -6.10 -0.12
CA LEU A 179 -14.39 -5.49 -0.95
C LEU A 179 -14.60 -5.78 -2.43
N ASP A 180 -14.96 -7.01 -2.79
CA ASP A 180 -15.19 -7.41 -4.17
C ASP A 180 -16.28 -6.56 -4.85
N GLN A 181 -17.41 -6.33 -4.17
CA GLN A 181 -18.48 -5.47 -4.69
C GLN A 181 -18.01 -4.03 -4.88
N VAL A 182 -17.26 -3.49 -3.91
CA VAL A 182 -16.72 -2.13 -3.97
C VAL A 182 -15.70 -1.98 -5.10
N LEU A 183 -14.81 -2.97 -5.29
CA LEU A 183 -13.80 -2.99 -6.34
C LEU A 183 -14.42 -3.00 -7.74
N GLU A 184 -15.43 -3.86 -7.96
CA GLU A 184 -16.13 -3.94 -9.26
C GLU A 184 -16.93 -2.66 -9.56
N ALA A 185 -17.62 -2.11 -8.56
CA ALA A 185 -18.34 -0.84 -8.71
C ALA A 185 -17.39 0.32 -9.05
N ARG A 186 -16.23 0.40 -8.38
CA ARG A 186 -15.24 1.45 -8.63
C ARG A 186 -14.53 1.28 -9.98
N PHE A 187 -14.28 0.05 -10.44
CA PHE A 187 -13.81 -0.16 -11.82
C PHE A 187 -14.82 0.35 -12.86
N ALA A 188 -16.11 0.10 -12.64
CA ALA A 188 -17.15 0.61 -13.53
C ALA A 188 -17.18 2.15 -13.53
N GLN A 189 -17.07 2.77 -12.36
CA GLN A 189 -17.01 4.23 -12.21
C GLN A 189 -15.76 4.82 -12.89
N LEU A 190 -14.57 4.28 -12.63
CA LEU A 190 -13.31 4.74 -13.22
C LEU A 190 -13.34 4.68 -14.75
N ARG A 191 -13.97 3.65 -15.32
CA ARG A 191 -14.12 3.53 -16.79
C ARG A 191 -15.01 4.63 -17.39
N LEU A 192 -16.01 5.11 -16.65
CA LEU A 192 -16.84 6.24 -17.08
C LEU A 192 -16.09 7.57 -16.96
N LEU A 193 -15.29 7.73 -15.92
CA LEU A 193 -14.52 8.96 -15.66
C LEU A 193 -13.27 9.10 -16.52
N LEU A 194 -12.68 7.98 -16.96
CA LEU A 194 -11.44 7.94 -17.74
C LEU A 194 -11.62 7.14 -19.03
N PRO A 195 -12.48 7.59 -19.98
CA PRO A 195 -12.77 6.85 -21.20
C PRO A 195 -11.52 6.61 -22.05
N GLU A 196 -10.60 7.57 -22.09
CA GLU A 196 -9.32 7.48 -22.80
C GLU A 196 -8.42 6.35 -22.27
N HIS A 197 -8.61 5.95 -21.00
CA HIS A 197 -7.82 4.92 -20.33
C HIS A 197 -8.62 3.62 -20.12
N ALA A 198 -9.78 3.49 -20.76
CA ALA A 198 -10.68 2.34 -20.60
C ALA A 198 -10.01 1.00 -20.93
N ALA A 199 -9.12 0.96 -21.92
CA ALA A 199 -8.37 -0.25 -22.29
C ALA A 199 -7.39 -0.69 -21.17
N ALA A 200 -6.67 0.26 -20.58
CA ALA A 200 -5.77 -0.01 -19.45
C ALA A 200 -6.56 -0.52 -18.24
N LEU A 201 -7.65 0.17 -17.88
CA LEU A 201 -8.53 -0.23 -16.79
C LEU A 201 -9.16 -1.62 -17.01
N ALA A 202 -9.53 -1.96 -18.26
CA ALA A 202 -10.05 -3.28 -18.59
C ALA A 202 -9.00 -4.38 -18.39
N LYS A 203 -7.74 -4.13 -18.77
CA LYS A 203 -6.63 -5.07 -18.55
C LYS A 203 -6.35 -5.28 -17.06
N ILE A 204 -6.31 -4.20 -16.28
CA ILE A 204 -6.12 -4.27 -14.83
C ILE A 204 -7.27 -5.07 -14.18
N ARG A 205 -8.52 -4.75 -14.53
CA ARG A 205 -9.70 -5.49 -14.06
C ARG A 205 -9.66 -6.97 -14.44
N SER A 206 -9.22 -7.31 -15.65
CA SER A 206 -9.10 -8.71 -16.07
C SER A 206 -8.12 -9.51 -15.21
N SER A 207 -7.02 -8.88 -14.78
CA SER A 207 -6.04 -9.51 -13.87
C SER A 207 -6.67 -9.82 -12.51
N TYR A 208 -7.46 -8.88 -11.97
CA TYR A 208 -8.25 -9.10 -10.76
C TYR A 208 -9.28 -10.23 -10.94
N GLN A 209 -10.06 -10.19 -12.00
CA GLN A 209 -11.12 -11.18 -12.28
C GLN A 209 -10.57 -12.59 -12.45
N PHE A 210 -9.39 -12.73 -13.05
CA PHE A 210 -8.73 -14.02 -13.22
C PHE A 210 -8.45 -14.71 -11.88
N VAL A 211 -7.99 -13.95 -10.87
CA VAL A 211 -7.65 -14.51 -9.55
C VAL A 211 -8.79 -14.40 -8.53
N ARG A 212 -9.87 -13.68 -8.83
CA ARG A 212 -11.03 -13.48 -7.96
C ARG A 212 -11.58 -14.78 -7.33
N PRO A 213 -11.73 -15.91 -8.06
CA PRO A 213 -12.20 -17.16 -7.44
C PRO A 213 -11.26 -17.68 -6.35
N LEU A 214 -9.93 -17.50 -6.52
CA LEU A 214 -8.93 -17.89 -5.53
C LEU A 214 -9.04 -17.04 -4.27
N LEU A 215 -9.27 -15.73 -4.43
CA LEU A 215 -9.41 -14.79 -3.31
C LEU A 215 -10.66 -15.06 -2.47
N GLN A 216 -11.70 -15.64 -3.08
CA GLN A 216 -12.97 -15.98 -2.43
C GLN A 216 -12.98 -17.40 -1.84
N ALA A 217 -12.06 -18.27 -2.27
CA ALA A 217 -11.98 -19.63 -1.75
C ALA A 217 -11.51 -19.64 -0.29
N SER A 218 -12.28 -20.31 0.56
CA SER A 218 -12.01 -20.42 2.00
C SER A 218 -10.94 -21.46 2.31
N GLU A 219 -10.82 -22.50 1.49
CA GLU A 219 -9.94 -23.64 1.75
C GLU A 219 -9.39 -24.23 0.46
N THR A 220 -8.09 -24.03 0.20
CA THR A 220 -7.10 -25.02 -0.26
C THR A 220 -5.92 -24.33 -0.96
N GLY A 221 -4.70 -24.59 -0.47
CA GLY A 221 -3.43 -24.38 -1.18
C GLY A 221 -3.22 -23.01 -1.79
N GLY A 222 -2.69 -22.06 -1.02
CA GLY A 222 -2.30 -20.75 -1.52
C GLY A 222 -1.33 -20.89 -2.70
N GLN A 223 -1.78 -20.57 -3.91
CA GLN A 223 -0.94 -20.58 -5.10
C GLN A 223 -0.38 -19.18 -5.33
N GLY A 224 0.93 -19.08 -5.62
CA GLY A 224 1.61 -17.81 -5.88
C GLY A 224 1.05 -16.99 -7.05
N GLY A 225 0.10 -17.52 -7.83
CA GLY A 225 -0.57 -16.79 -8.90
C GLY A 225 -1.28 -15.53 -8.44
N ALA A 226 -1.97 -15.54 -7.29
CA ALA A 226 -2.68 -14.36 -6.79
C ALA A 226 -1.75 -13.16 -6.53
N GLU A 227 -0.55 -13.42 -5.99
CA GLU A 227 0.46 -12.39 -5.74
C GLU A 227 0.90 -11.72 -7.04
N PHE A 228 1.25 -12.50 -8.06
CA PHE A 228 1.70 -11.96 -9.34
C PHE A 228 0.67 -11.03 -9.99
N TYR A 229 -0.59 -11.48 -10.11
CA TYR A 229 -1.64 -10.71 -10.79
C TYR A 229 -2.07 -9.47 -10.01
N LEU A 230 -2.24 -9.59 -8.68
CA LEU A 230 -2.68 -8.45 -7.87
C LEU A 230 -1.56 -7.44 -7.65
N SER A 231 -0.32 -7.87 -7.39
CA SER A 231 0.83 -6.96 -7.31
C SER A 231 0.96 -6.17 -8.62
N ARG A 232 0.84 -6.81 -9.79
CA ARG A 232 0.89 -6.09 -11.07
C ARG A 232 -0.28 -5.12 -11.24
N ALA A 233 -1.51 -5.53 -10.91
CA ALA A 233 -2.68 -4.67 -11.02
C ALA A 233 -2.58 -3.41 -10.12
N VAL A 234 -2.05 -3.56 -8.90
CA VAL A 234 -1.76 -2.44 -7.99
C VAL A 234 -0.74 -1.48 -8.60
N LEU A 235 0.38 -2.01 -9.11
CA LEU A 235 1.43 -1.19 -9.75
C LEU A 235 0.90 -0.45 -10.99
N ASP A 236 0.09 -1.10 -11.82
CA ASP A 236 -0.52 -0.50 -13.01
C ASP A 236 -1.50 0.64 -12.64
N LEU A 237 -2.23 0.51 -11.53
CA LEU A 237 -3.11 1.56 -11.01
C LEU A 237 -2.31 2.75 -10.47
N ASP A 238 -1.23 2.49 -9.74
CA ASP A 238 -0.33 3.53 -9.21
C ASP A 238 0.32 4.32 -10.36
N GLU A 239 0.79 3.62 -11.40
CA GLU A 239 1.39 4.22 -12.59
C GLU A 239 0.38 5.07 -13.36
N LEU A 240 -0.84 4.56 -13.55
CA LEU A 240 -1.94 5.32 -14.15
C LEU A 240 -2.29 6.56 -13.32
N ALA A 241 -2.32 6.45 -11.99
CA ALA A 241 -2.55 7.61 -11.13
C ALA A 241 -1.39 8.61 -11.18
N ALA A 242 -0.16 8.17 -11.41
CA ALA A 242 1.00 9.03 -11.60
C ALA A 242 0.95 9.78 -12.94
N SER A 243 0.57 9.12 -14.05
CA SER A 243 0.48 9.77 -15.36
C SER A 243 -0.57 10.89 -15.38
N LEU A 244 -1.69 10.70 -14.69
CA LEU A 244 -2.76 11.70 -14.60
C LEU A 244 -2.40 12.91 -13.71
N ARG A 245 -1.32 12.83 -12.91
CA ARG A 245 -0.82 13.95 -12.09
C ARG A 245 0.13 14.86 -12.86
N GLN A 246 0.72 14.37 -13.95
CA GLN A 246 1.61 15.17 -14.77
C GLN A 246 0.76 15.99 -15.75
N PRO A 247 0.97 17.32 -15.87
CA PRO A 247 0.31 18.09 -16.91
C PRO A 247 0.71 17.52 -18.28
N ALA A 248 -0.27 17.36 -19.17
CA ALA A 248 0.00 16.99 -20.56
C ALA A 248 0.99 18.01 -21.17
N PRO A 249 2.00 17.56 -21.95
CA PRO A 249 2.97 18.43 -22.58
C PRO A 249 2.31 19.44 -23.55
#